data_AF-A0A453KQJ3-F1
#
_entry.id   AF-A0A453KQJ3-F1
#
_cell.length_a   1.000
_cell.length_b   1.000
_cell.length_c   1.000
_cell.angle_alpha   90.00
_cell.angle_beta   90.00
_cell.angle_gamma   90.00
#
_symmetry.space_group_name_H-M   'P 1'
#
loop_
_entity.id
_entity.type
_entity.pdbx_description
1 polymer ?
#
loop_
_entity_poly.entity_id
_entity_poly.type
_entity_poly.pdbx_seq_one_letter_code
_entity_poly.pdbx_strand_id
1 'polypeptide(L)' 'ALQIHQMVGDRKKLRKVVDRDMGKGSYTLESVSMFAGLAARCVCFESAGRPAMQDCVKELQLIMYANMKI' A
#
# COMPACT_ATOMS: atom_id res chain seq x y z
N ALA A 1 1.45 13.84 4.20
CA ALA A 1 1.45 13.53 2.76
C ALA A 1 2.80 13.03 2.23
N LEU A 2 3.94 13.63 2.59
CA LEU A 2 5.26 13.30 1.99
C LEU A 2 5.86 11.93 2.36
N GLN A 3 5.52 11.34 3.51
CA GLN A 3 6.22 10.14 3.99
C GLN A 3 5.94 8.88 3.16
N ILE A 4 4.67 8.57 2.85
CA ILE A 4 4.34 7.33 2.13
C ILE A 4 4.84 7.40 0.68
N HIS A 5 4.74 8.56 0.02
CA HIS A 5 5.20 8.72 -1.37
C HIS A 5 6.72 8.48 -1.51
N GLN A 6 7.52 8.85 -0.51
CA GLN A 6 8.97 8.57 -0.47
C GLN A 6 9.32 7.14 -0.04
N MET A 7 8.35 6.38 0.48
CA MET A 7 8.52 4.99 0.91
C MET A 7 8.11 4.00 -0.18
N VAL A 8 7.17 4.38 -1.05
CA VAL A 8 6.79 3.59 -2.24
C VAL A 8 8.01 3.41 -3.13
N GLY A 9 8.46 2.16 -3.31
CA GLY A 9 9.66 1.81 -4.07
C GLY A 9 10.91 1.50 -3.23
N ASP A 10 10.97 1.91 -1.96
CA ASP A 10 12.05 1.54 -1.04
C ASP A 10 11.60 0.45 -0.06
N ARG A 11 11.85 -0.80 -0.46
CA ARG A 11 11.50 -2.00 0.33
C ARG A 11 12.08 -1.98 1.75
N LYS A 12 13.23 -1.34 1.98
CA LYS A 12 13.85 -1.25 3.32
C LYS A 12 13.09 -0.27 4.20
N LYS A 13 12.64 0.85 3.65
CA LYS A 13 11.80 1.82 4.37
C LYS A 13 10.41 1.27 4.64
N LEU A 14 9.79 0.57 3.68
CA LEU A 14 8.49 -0.08 3.88
C LEU A 14 8.50 -1.03 5.08
N ARG A 15 9.54 -1.85 5.23
CA ARG A 15 9.66 -2.77 6.39
C ARG A 15 9.65 -2.05 7.75
N LYS A 16 10.07 -0.78 7.82
CA LYS A 16 10.09 0.00 9.08
C LYS A 16 8.73 0.56 9.47
N VAL A 17 7.79 0.62 8.54
CA VAL A 17 6.44 1.19 8.76
C VAL A 17 5.34 0.13 8.79
N VAL A 18 5.67 -1.13 8.50
CA VAL A 18 4.76 -2.25 8.77
C VAL A 18 4.58 -2.38 10.27
N ASP A 19 3.33 -2.60 10.67
CA ASP A 19 2.97 -2.85 12.06
C ASP A 19 3.79 -4.01 12.64
N ARG A 20 4.36 -3.79 13.83
CA ARG A 20 5.25 -4.76 14.50
C ARG A 20 4.49 -5.97 15.03
N ASP A 21 3.18 -5.83 15.23
CA ASP A 21 2.30 -6.90 15.71
C ASP A 21 1.77 -7.79 14.57
N MET A 22 2.01 -7.41 13.31
CA MET A 22 1.70 -8.30 12.17
C MET A 22 2.56 -9.57 12.22
N GLY A 23 1.89 -10.72 12.22
CA GLY A 23 2.54 -12.03 12.30
C GLY A 23 3.57 -12.23 11.19
N LYS A 24 4.75 -12.76 11.52
CA LYS A 24 5.77 -13.11 10.52
C LYS A 24 5.17 -14.13 9.55
N GLY A 25 5.24 -13.84 8.24
CA GLY A 25 4.68 -14.70 7.19
C GLY A 25 3.21 -14.40 6.84
N SER A 26 2.52 -13.53 7.59
CA SER A 26 1.14 -13.11 7.25
C SER A 26 1.06 -12.13 6.08
N TYR A 27 2.21 -11.64 5.59
CA TYR A 27 2.29 -10.69 4.49
C TYR A 27 3.58 -10.87 3.69
N THR A 28 3.53 -10.48 2.41
CA THR A 28 4.71 -10.32 1.56
C THR A 28 5.11 -8.85 1.50
N LEU A 29 6.39 -8.54 1.31
CA LEU A 29 6.81 -7.15 1.06
C LEU A 29 6.19 -6.56 -0.21
N GLU A 30 5.82 -7.43 -1.16
CA GLU A 30 5.12 -7.04 -2.37
C GLU A 30 3.70 -6.54 -2.07
N SER A 31 2.93 -7.29 -1.28
CA SER A 31 1.59 -6.86 -0.81
C SER A 31 1.64 -5.50 -0.13
N VAL A 32 2.60 -5.32 0.78
CA VAL A 32 2.83 -4.05 1.49
C VAL A 32 3.15 -2.92 0.52
N SER A 33 3.97 -3.19 -0.50
CA SER A 33 4.28 -2.19 -1.53
C SER A 33 3.05 -1.78 -2.35
N MET A 34 2.17 -2.73 -2.69
CA MET A 34 0.93 -2.44 -3.40
C MET A 34 -0.01 -1.57 -2.55
N PHE A 35 -0.23 -1.95 -1.28
CA PHE A 35 -1.05 -1.16 -0.35
C PHE A 35 -0.49 0.25 -0.13
N ALA A 36 0.84 0.36 0.06
CA ALA A 36 1.49 1.66 0.22
C ALA A 36 1.37 2.52 -1.05
N GLY A 37 1.41 1.92 -2.24
CA GLY A 37 1.20 2.60 -3.52
C GLY A 37 -0.18 3.23 -3.61
N LEU A 38 -1.23 2.48 -3.27
CA LEU A 38 -2.60 3.01 -3.21
C LEU A 38 -2.71 4.11 -2.15
N ALA A 39 -2.22 3.87 -0.94
CA ALA A 39 -2.26 4.84 0.16
C ALA A 39 -1.56 6.16 -0.19
N ALA A 40 -0.43 6.11 -0.89
CA ALA A 40 0.30 7.30 -1.34
C ALA A 40 -0.55 8.17 -2.28
N ARG A 41 -1.29 7.56 -3.22
CA ARG A 41 -2.18 8.30 -4.13
C ARG A 41 -3.39 8.87 -3.39
N CYS A 42 -3.96 8.14 -2.42
CA CYS A 42 -5.07 8.64 -1.61
C CYS A 42 -4.72 9.89 -0.80
N VAL A 43 -3.46 10.01 -0.35
CA VAL A 43 -2.96 11.17 0.42
C VAL A 43 -2.22 12.21 -0.44
N CYS A 44 -2.37 12.14 -1.78
CA CYS A 44 -1.77 13.11 -2.68
C CYS A 44 -2.23 14.54 -2.32
N PHE A 45 -1.30 15.50 -2.37
CA PHE A 45 -1.63 16.88 -2.05
C PHE A 45 -2.65 17.44 -3.04
N GLU A 46 -2.42 17.20 -4.33
CA GLU A 46 -3.33 17.56 -5.42
C GLU A 46 -4.54 16.62 -5.43
N SER A 47 -5.73 17.20 -5.35
CA SER A 47 -6.99 16.44 -5.38
C SER A 47 -7.15 15.62 -6.66
N ALA A 48 -6.70 16.13 -7.80
CA ALA A 48 -6.71 15.45 -9.09
C ALA A 48 -5.82 14.19 -9.13
N GLY A 49 -4.81 14.11 -8.25
CA GLY A 49 -3.96 12.91 -8.12
C GLY A 49 -4.57 11.84 -7.20
N ARG A 50 -5.71 12.11 -6.55
CA ARG A 50 -6.39 11.17 -5.66
C ARG A 50 -7.36 10.31 -6.47
N PRO A 51 -7.32 8.97 -6.31
CA PRO A 51 -8.30 8.08 -6.93
C PRO A 51 -9.70 8.31 -6.35
N ALA A 52 -10.74 8.03 -7.14
CA ALA A 52 -12.10 7.95 -6.62
C ALA A 52 -12.24 6.71 -5.73
N MET A 53 -13.15 6.75 -4.75
CA MET A 53 -13.31 5.64 -3.80
C MET A 53 -13.64 4.31 -4.47
N GLN A 54 -14.40 4.34 -5.57
CA GLN A 54 -14.69 3.15 -6.38
C GLN A 54 -13.42 2.50 -6.96
N ASP A 55 -12.41 3.30 -7.31
CA ASP A 55 -11.15 2.81 -7.86
C ASP A 55 -10.26 2.28 -6.74
N CYS A 56 -10.30 2.91 -5.55
CA CYS A 56 -9.68 2.38 -4.34
C CYS A 56 -10.20 0.97 -4.01
N VAL A 57 -11.53 0.77 -4.01
CA VAL A 57 -12.13 -0.54 -3.69
C VAL A 57 -11.72 -1.59 -4.71
N LYS A 58 -11.77 -1.27 -6.01
CA LYS A 58 -11.34 -2.19 -7.07
C LYS A 58 -9.89 -2.62 -6.89
N GLU A 59 -9.02 -1.67 -6.61
CA GLU A 59 -7.60 -1.97 -6.41
C GLU A 59 -7.33 -2.75 -5.12
N LEU A 60 -8.01 -2.43 -4.01
CA LEU A 60 -7.94 -3.22 -2.78
C LEU A 60 -8.34 -4.68 -3.03
N GLN A 61 -9.43 -4.92 -3.76
CA GLN A 61 -9.88 -6.27 -4.10
C GLN A 61 -8.85 -7.01 -4.96
N LEU A 62 -8.22 -6.33 -5.92
CA LEU A 62 -7.15 -6.91 -6.74
C LEU A 62 -5.92 -7.26 -5.89
N ILE A 63 -5.49 -6.38 -5.00
CA ILE A 63 -4.36 -6.64 -4.09
C ILE A 63 -4.69 -7.83 -3.19
N MET A 64 -5.89 -7.89 -2.62
CA MET A 64 -6.31 -9.03 -1.80
C MET A 64 -6.30 -10.33 -2.60
N TYR A 65 -6.93 -10.37 -3.77
CA TYR A 65 -6.97 -11.56 -4.62
C TYR A 65 -5.58 -12.04 -5.04
N ALA A 66 -4.68 -11.13 -5.43
CA ALA A 66 -3.30 -11.47 -5.80
C ALA A 66 -2.51 -12.09 -4.63
N ASN A 67 -2.86 -11.74 -3.39
CA ASN A 67 -2.19 -12.22 -2.18
C ASN A 67 -2.95 -13.32 -1.43
N MET A 68 -4.14 -13.75 -1.88
CA MET A 68 -4.93 -14.84 -1.28
C MET A 68 -4.30 -16.24 -1.42
N LYS A 69 -3.18 -16.38 -2.13
CA LYS A 69 -2.43 -17.64 -2.28
C LYS A 69 -1.31 -17.84 -1.26
N ILE A 70 -1.20 -16.98 -0.24
CA ILE A 70 -0.24 -17.12 0.86
C ILE A 70 -0.74 -18.19 1.84
#